data_AF-A0A349QWR8-F1
#
_entry.id   AF-A0A349QWR8-F1
#
_cell.length_a   1.000
_cell.length_b   1.000
_cell.length_c   1.000
_cell.angle_alpha   90.00
_cell.angle_beta   90.00
_cell.angle_gamma   90.00
#
_symmetry.space_group_name_H-M   'P 1'
#
loop_
_entity.id
_entity.type
_entity.pdbx_description
1 polymer ?
#
loop_
_entity_poly.entity_id
_entity_poly.type
_entity_poly.pdbx_seq_one_letter_code
_entity_poly.pdbx_strand_id
1 'polypeptide(L)' 'MKIEIWSDIICPFCYIGLTKLELALQESTSKPSAKIIWKSYQLNPDYPE' A
#
# COMPACT_ATOMS: atom_id res chain seq x y z
N MET A 1 3.91 9.04 -12.38
CA MET A 1 4.46 7.80 -11.77
C MET A 1 3.32 6.85 -11.45
N LYS A 2 3.50 5.53 -11.53
CA LYS A 2 2.46 4.53 -11.19
C LYS A 2 2.93 3.75 -9.97
N ILE A 3 2.07 3.60 -8.96
CA ILE A 3 2.34 2.83 -7.73
C ILE A 3 1.22 1.81 -7.59
N GLU A 4 1.57 0.53 -7.50
CA GLU A 4 0.62 -0.56 -7.27
C GLU A 4 0.83 -1.10 -5.86
N ILE A 5 -0.24 -1.09 -5.05
CA ILE A 5 -0.22 -1.51 -3.65
C ILE A 5 -1.03 -2.79 -3.54
N TRP A 6 -0.35 -3.88 -3.23
CA TRP A 6 -0.97 -5.14 -2.82
C TRP A 6 -1.09 -5.14 -1.30
N SER A 7 -2.30 -5.30 -0.79
CA SER A 7 -2.56 -5.29 0.65
C SER A 7 -3.56 -6.37 1.04
N ASP A 8 -3.31 -6.94 2.21
CA ASP A 8 -4.26 -7.75 2.97
C ASP A 8 -4.73 -6.94 4.19
N ILE A 9 -5.97 -7.16 4.62
CA ILE A 9 -6.60 -6.51 5.78
C ILE A 9 -5.96 -6.99 7.08
N ILE A 10 -5.56 -8.26 7.17
CA ILE A 10 -4.97 -8.82 8.40
C ILE A 10 -3.49 -8.45 8.60
N CYS A 11 -2.87 -7.80 7.62
CA CYS A 11 -1.45 -7.51 7.57
C CYS A 11 -1.09 -6.22 8.33
N PRO A 12 -0.48 -6.27 9.54
CA PRO A 12 -0.12 -5.05 10.28
C PRO A 12 0.94 -4.21 9.55
N PHE A 13 1.85 -4.87 8.83
CA PHE A 13 2.89 -4.19 8.06
C PHE A 13 2.35 -3.44 6.85
N CYS A 14 1.23 -3.87 6.28
CA CYS A 14 0.61 -3.23 5.13
C CYS A 14 0.06 -1.85 5.52
N TYR A 15 -0.53 -1.74 6.72
CA TYR A 15 -0.92 -0.45 7.31
C TYR A 15 0.28 0.45 7.60
N ILE A 16 1.32 -0.08 8.27
CA ILE A 16 2.55 0.69 8.58
C ILE A 16 3.22 1.18 7.28
N GLY A 17 3.27 0.32 6.26
CA GLY A 17 3.84 0.63 4.94
C GLY A 17 3.06 1.74 4.24
N LEU A 18 1.73 1.72 4.29
CA LEU A 18 0.89 2.77 3.75
C LEU A 18 1.19 4.13 4.39
N THR A 19 1.21 4.21 5.72
CA THR A 19 1.51 5.47 6.42
C THR A 19 2.90 6.01 6.05
N LYS A 20 3.91 5.14 5.96
CA LYS A 20 5.26 5.55 5.54
C LYS A 20 5.29 6.04 4.09
N LEU A 21 4.54 5.39 3.20
CA LEU A 21 4.44 5.80 1.80
C LEU A 21 3.76 7.18 1.69
N GLU A 22 2.69 7.42 2.44
CA GLU A 22 2.00 8.71 2.48
C GLU A 22 2.92 9.84 2.96
N LEU A 23 3.68 9.61 4.02
CA LEU A 23 4.68 10.57 4.52
C LEU A 23 5.75 10.87 3.46
N ALA A 24 6.31 9.84 2.83
CA ALA A 24 7.31 10.01 1.78
C ALA A 24 6.76 10.79 0.56
N LEU A 25 5.50 10.57 0.19
CA LEU A 25 4.84 11.31 -0.90
C LEU A 25 4.60 12.77 -0.53
N GLN A 26 4.34 13.08 0.75
CA GLN A 26 4.21 14.45 1.24
C GLN A 26 5.55 15.19 1.29
N GLU A 27 6.63 14.51 1.69
CA GLU A 27 7.99 15.07 1.76
C GLU A 27 8.63 15.23 0.38
N SER A 28 8.11 14.55 -0.64
CA SER A 28 8.62 14.64 -2.00
C SER A 28 8.46 16.06 -2.56
N THR A 29 9.58 16.75 -2.74
CA THR A 29 9.65 18.16 -3.19
C THR A 29 8.99 18.39 -4.55
N SER A 30 8.99 17.37 -5.40
CA SER A 30 8.34 17.36 -6.70
C SER A 30 7.05 16.54 -6.61
N LYS A 31 5.98 17.06 -5.97
CA LYS A 31 4.66 16.40 -5.81
C LYS A 31 4.34 15.48 -6.99
N PRO A 32 4.69 14.18 -6.90
CA PRO A 32 4.63 13.36 -8.08
C PRO A 32 3.16 13.14 -8.33
N SER A 33 2.68 13.38 -9.55
CA SER A 33 1.37 12.83 -9.96
C SER A 33 1.53 11.31 -10.00
N ALA A 34 1.34 10.69 -8.84
CA ALA A 34 1.42 9.27 -8.62
C ALA A 34 0.01 8.70 -8.77
N LYS A 35 -0.19 7.89 -9.81
CA LYS A 35 -1.41 7.11 -9.97
C LYS A 35 -1.28 5.88 -9.08
N ILE A 36 -2.00 5.88 -7.96
CA ILE A 36 -2.06 4.76 -7.02
C ILE A 36 -3.14 3.79 -7.50
N ILE A 37 -2.80 2.51 -7.57
CA ILE A 37 -3.72 1.41 -7.89
C ILE A 37 -3.66 0.39 -6.76
N TRP A 38 -4.82 0.09 -6.20
CA TRP A 38 -4.96 -0.91 -5.15
C TRP A 38 -5.23 -2.29 -5.74
N LYS A 39 -4.61 -3.30 -5.13
CA LYS A 39 -4.77 -4.71 -5.46
C LYS A 39 -4.99 -5.49 -4.17
N SER A 40 -5.99 -6.37 -4.19
CA SER A 40 -6.21 -7.28 -3.07
C SER A 40 -5.08 -8.30 -3.00
N TYR A 41 -4.71 -8.66 -1.77
CA TYR A 41 -3.79 -9.74 -1.48
C TYR A 41 -4.35 -10.53 -0.30
N GLN A 42 -4.10 -11.84 -0.29
CA GLN A 42 -4.43 -12.71 0.83
C GLN A 42 -3.15 -13.41 1.28
N LEU A 43 -2.72 -13.11 2.50
CA LEU A 43 -1.50 -13.64 3.12
C LEU A 43 -1.61 -15.14 3.35
N ASN A 44 -2.78 -15.60 3.78
CA ASN A 44 -3.09 -17.01 3.94
C ASN A 44 -4.30 -17.38 3.06
N PRO A 45 -4.09 -17.85 1.81
CA PRO A 45 -5.16 -18.27 0.92
C PRO A 45 -5.98 -19.45 1.46
N ASP A 46 -5.41 -20.24 2.36
CA ASP A 46 -6.04 -21.42 2.95
C ASP A 46 -6.71 -21.13 4.31
N TYR A 47 -6.86 -19.84 4.69
CA TYR A 47 -7.53 -19.48 5.92
C TYR A 47 -9.00 -19.93 5.87
N PRO A 48 -9.47 -20.75 6.83
CA PRO A 48 -10.84 -21.24 6.82
C PRO A 48 -11.83 -20.08 7.02
N GLU A 49 -12.88 -20.04 6.19
CA GLU A 49 -13.98 -19.08 6.29
C GLU A 49 -14.78 -19.21 7.60
#